data_AF-A0A831T5Y6-F1
#
_entry.id   AF-A0A831T5Y6-F1
#
_cell.length_a   1.000
_cell.length_b   1.000
_cell.length_c   1.000
_cell.angle_alpha   90.00
_cell.angle_beta   90.00
_cell.angle_gamma   90.00
#
_symmetry.space_group_name_H-M   'P 1'
#
loop_
_entity.id
_entity.type
_entity.pdbx_description
1 polymer ?
#
loop_
_entity_poly.entity_id
_entity_poly.type
_entity_poly.pdbx_seq_one_letter_code
_entity_poly.pdbx_strand_id
1 'polypeptide(L)'
;MPDRLRVRCNVVKYRQGFIEVIGQIHQGLVNIETWQVSAEADLSGLDVESDRLTDADFVASTELELTPAQARSLAAAVVTAAEAAEAEPGAGADPAS
;
A
#
# COMPACT_ATOMS: atom_id res chain seq x y z
N MET A 1 9.13 3.71 19.86
CA MET A 1 9.45 3.60 18.42
C MET A 1 8.45 4.46 17.67
N PRO A 2 8.83 5.15 16.57
CA PRO A 2 7.85 5.87 15.78
C PRO A 2 6.73 4.90 15.36
N ASP A 3 5.48 5.37 15.37
CA ASP A 3 4.36 4.59 14.89
C ASP A 3 4.63 4.24 13.41
N ARG A 4 4.77 2.94 13.12
CA ARG A 4 5.06 2.38 11.80
C ARG A 4 3.91 1.48 11.39
N LEU A 5 3.27 1.81 10.28
CA LEU A 5 2.29 0.95 9.62
C LEU A 5 2.92 0.39 8.34
N ARG A 6 2.73 -0.91 8.11
CA ARG A 6 3.05 -1.54 6.83
C ARG A 6 1.84 -2.28 6.31
N VAL A 7 1.60 -2.16 5.01
CA VAL A 7 0.52 -2.85 4.30
C VAL A 7 1.12 -3.58 3.11
N ARG A 8 0.85 -4.89 3.03
CA ARG A 8 1.15 -5.68 1.83
C ARG A 8 -0.01 -5.58 0.85
N CYS A 9 0.29 -5.21 -0.39
CA CYS A 9 -0.68 -5.09 -1.47
C CYS A 9 -0.42 -6.19 -2.48
N ASN A 10 -1.15 -7.30 -2.43
CA ASN A 10 -0.95 -8.45 -3.34
C ASN A 10 -2.24 -9.00 -3.96
N VAL A 11 -3.35 -8.24 -3.89
CA VAL A 11 -4.64 -8.64 -4.46
C VAL A 11 -4.59 -8.68 -6.00
N VAL A 12 -3.90 -7.73 -6.64
CA VAL A 12 -3.70 -7.70 -8.09
C VAL A 12 -2.25 -8.03 -8.41
N LYS A 13 -2.00 -9.20 -9.01
CA LYS A 13 -0.64 -9.76 -9.14
C LYS A 13 0.37 -8.84 -9.82
N TYR A 14 -0.02 -8.15 -10.89
CA TYR A 14 0.86 -7.25 -11.65
C TYR A 14 0.95 -5.82 -11.08
N ARG A 15 0.26 -5.55 -9.96
CA ARG A 15 0.32 -4.28 -9.21
C ARG A 15 0.70 -4.55 -7.74
N GLN A 16 1.44 -5.63 -7.51
CA GLN A 16 1.77 -6.06 -6.16
C GLN A 16 2.94 -5.25 -5.58
N GLY A 17 3.01 -5.19 -4.25
CA GLY A 17 3.98 -4.38 -3.55
C GLY A 17 3.65 -4.16 -2.09
N PHE A 18 4.20 -3.09 -1.54
CA PHE A 18 4.04 -2.71 -0.15
C PHE A 18 3.89 -1.20 0.00
N ILE A 19 3.17 -0.79 1.03
CA ILE A 19 3.06 0.60 1.48
C ILE A 19 3.55 0.66 2.92
N GLU A 20 4.39 1.64 3.22
CA GLU A 20 4.88 1.94 4.56
C GLU A 20 4.54 3.39 4.93
N VAL A 21 4.10 3.58 6.18
CA VAL A 21 3.85 4.90 6.76
C VAL A 21 4.62 5.01 8.06
N ILE A 22 5.48 6.02 8.17
CA ILE A 22 6.30 6.27 9.37
C ILE A 22 6.23 7.75 9.75
N GLY A 23 5.95 8.02 11.03
CA GLY A 23 6.04 9.37 11.58
C GLY A 23 7.46 9.73 12.07
N GLN A 24 7.84 11.00 11.94
CA GLN A 24 9.05 11.56 12.55
C GLN A 24 10.39 10.97 12.06
N ILE A 25 10.45 10.45 10.82
CA ILE A 25 11.76 10.19 10.16
C ILE A 25 12.50 11.53 10.03
N HIS A 26 11.82 12.53 9.45
CA HIS A 26 12.17 13.93 9.59
C HIS A 26 11.19 14.64 10.52
N GLN A 27 11.72 15.59 11.30
CA GLN A 27 10.96 16.26 12.36
C GLN A 27 9.71 16.93 11.79
N GLY A 28 8.55 16.54 12.34
CA GLY A 28 7.27 17.13 11.95
C GLY A 28 6.68 16.62 10.63
N LEU A 29 7.30 15.64 9.97
CA LEU A 29 6.80 15.03 8.74
C LEU A 29 6.31 13.59 8.96
N VAL A 30 5.49 13.12 8.02
CA VAL A 30 5.04 11.74 7.87
C VAL A 30 5.56 11.25 6.54
N ASN A 31 6.36 10.19 6.55
CA ASN A 31 6.83 9.54 5.35
C ASN A 31 5.81 8.50 4.88
N ILE A 32 5.55 8.47 3.57
CA ILE A 32 4.86 7.38 2.90
C ILE A 32 5.78 6.85 1.83
N GLU A 33 6.13 5.58 1.95
CA GLU A 33 6.94 4.87 0.97
C GLU A 33 6.13 3.76 0.32
N THR A 34 6.27 3.61 -0.99
CA THR A 34 5.68 2.53 -1.76
C THR A 34 6.78 1.79 -2.49
N TRP A 35 6.71 0.46 -2.46
CA TRP A 35 7.59 -0.41 -3.24
C TRP A 35 6.75 -1.27 -4.17
N GLN A 36 7.01 -1.19 -5.46
CA GLN A 36 6.41 -2.06 -6.46
C GLN A 36 7.29 -3.29 -6.64
N VAL A 37 6.66 -4.46 -6.55
CA VAL A 37 7.32 -5.75 -6.71
C VAL A 37 6.95 -6.35 -8.06
N SER A 38 7.92 -6.99 -8.72
CA SER A 38 7.76 -7.71 -9.98
C SER A 38 6.58 -8.68 -9.92
N ALA A 39 5.82 -8.80 -11.00
CA ALA A 39 4.70 -9.74 -11.11
C ALA A 39 5.14 -11.21 -11.01
N GLU A 40 6.43 -11.50 -11.19
CA GLU A 40 6.99 -12.85 -11.11
C GLU A 40 7.31 -13.27 -9.68
N ALA A 41 7.58 -12.31 -8.79
CA ALA A 41 7.87 -12.59 -7.38
C ALA A 41 6.61 -13.05 -6.65
N ASP A 42 6.75 -14.02 -5.75
CA ASP A 42 5.65 -14.48 -4.90
C ASP A 42 5.69 -13.80 -3.53
N LEU A 43 4.72 -12.90 -3.27
CA LEU A 43 4.55 -12.23 -1.99
C LEU A 43 3.73 -13.03 -0.96
N SER A 44 3.27 -14.24 -1.32
CA SER A 44 2.46 -15.05 -0.40
C SER A 44 3.26 -15.42 0.86
N GLY A 45 2.71 -15.06 2.02
CA GLY A 45 3.35 -15.31 3.31
C GLY A 45 4.64 -14.51 3.57
N LEU A 46 4.93 -13.48 2.76
CA LEU A 46 6.10 -12.62 2.95
C LEU A 46 5.76 -11.30 3.65
N ASP A 47 6.70 -10.86 4.49
CA ASP A 47 6.80 -9.48 4.97
C ASP A 47 7.86 -8.72 4.13
N VAL A 48 7.83 -7.38 4.12
CA VAL A 48 8.82 -6.53 3.41
C VAL A 48 10.26 -6.91 3.77
N GLU A 49 10.51 -7.13 5.06
CA GLU A 49 11.85 -7.40 5.60
C GLU A 49 12.23 -8.89 5.42
N SER A 50 11.49 -9.65 4.61
CA SER A 50 11.82 -11.04 4.35
C SER A 50 13.08 -11.13 3.49
N ASP A 51 14.07 -11.88 3.98
CA ASP A 51 15.29 -12.25 3.24
C ASP A 51 15.01 -13.02 1.93
N ARG A 52 13.75 -13.40 1.68
CA ARG A 52 13.30 -14.04 0.44
C ARG A 52 13.10 -13.04 -0.70
N LEU A 53 12.91 -11.75 -0.38
CA LEU A 53 12.89 -10.70 -1.39
C LEU A 53 14.30 -10.17 -1.58
N THR A 54 14.68 -10.04 -2.84
CA THR A 54 15.95 -9.46 -3.27
C THR A 54 15.70 -8.13 -3.96
N ASP A 55 16.73 -7.31 -4.10
CA ASP A 55 16.63 -6.04 -4.84
C ASP A 55 16.07 -6.22 -6.27
N ALA A 56 16.35 -7.38 -6.89
CA ALA A 56 15.85 -7.72 -8.22
C ALA A 56 14.33 -7.96 -8.28
N ASP A 57 13.69 -8.24 -7.14
CA ASP A 57 12.25 -8.40 -7.06
C ASP A 57 11.52 -7.04 -7.05
N PHE A 58 12.21 -5.94 -6.76
CA PHE A 58 11.65 -4.59 -6.75
C PHE A 58 11.85 -3.91 -8.11
N VAL A 59 10.77 -3.39 -8.68
CA VAL A 59 10.79 -2.75 -10.01
C VAL A 59 10.66 -1.24 -9.94
N ALA A 60 10.17 -0.70 -8.83
CA ALA A 60 10.09 0.73 -8.57
C ALA A 60 9.90 1.00 -7.07
N SER A 61 10.32 2.19 -6.64
CA SER A 61 9.94 2.74 -5.34
C SER A 61 9.57 4.22 -5.48
N THR A 62 8.75 4.70 -4.57
CA THR A 62 8.41 6.12 -4.45
C THR A 62 8.27 6.47 -2.98
N GLU A 63 8.93 7.54 -2.57
CA GLU A 63 8.94 8.03 -1.20
C GLU A 63 8.45 9.48 -1.20
N LEU A 64 7.49 9.78 -0.31
CA LEU A 64 6.86 11.09 -0.19
C LEU A 64 6.81 11.51 1.27
N GLU A 65 7.32 12.69 1.56
CA GLU A 65 7.18 13.29 2.88
C GLU A 65 6.04 14.30 2.91
N LEU A 66 5.12 14.07 3.84
CA LEU A 66 3.92 14.86 4.02
C LEU A 66 3.98 15.64 5.33
N THR A 67 3.48 16.87 5.30
CA THR A 67 3.11 17.55 6.55
C THR A 67 1.96 16.79 7.23
N PRO A 68 1.74 16.97 8.55
CA PRO A 68 0.64 16.31 9.26
C PRO A 68 -0.74 16.68 8.70
N ALA A 69 -0.88 17.89 8.13
CA ALA A 69 -2.12 18.30 7.47
C ALA A 69 -2.37 17.51 6.18
N GLN A 70 -1.36 17.40 5.30
CA GLN A 70 -1.45 16.61 4.07
C GLN A 70 -1.71 15.13 4.34
N ALA A 71 -1.01 14.56 5.34
CA ALA A 71 -1.22 13.17 5.75
C ALA A 71 -2.66 12.90 6.21
N ARG A 72 -3.24 13.80 7.02
CA ARG A 72 -4.65 13.70 7.42
C ARG A 72 -5.61 13.83 6.25
N SER A 73 -5.37 14.75 5.32
CA SER A 73 -6.18 14.89 4.11
C SER A 73 -6.13 13.64 3.23
N LEU A 74 -4.95 13.05 3.04
CA LEU A 74 -4.80 11.80 2.29
C LEU A 74 -5.52 10.64 2.99
N ALA A 75 -5.35 10.49 4.31
CA ALA A 75 -6.03 9.45 5.08
C ALA A 75 -7.55 9.54 4.96
N ALA A 76 -8.11 10.76 5.04
CA ALA A 76 -9.55 10.97 4.84
C ALA A 76 -10.00 10.55 3.43
N ALA A 77 -9.24 10.92 2.39
CA ALA A 77 -9.55 10.54 1.01
C ALA A 77 -9.49 9.01 0.80
N VAL A 78 -8.54 8.32 1.41
CA VAL A 78 -8.43 6.85 1.36
C VAL A 78 -9.65 6.19 2.03
N VAL A 79 -10.07 6.67 3.19
CA VAL A 79 -11.26 6.15 3.89
C VAL A 79 -12.51 6.32 3.02
N THR A 80 -12.74 7.52 2.47
CA THR A 80 -13.87 7.76 1.57
C THR A 80 -13.84 6.86 0.33
N ALA A 81 -12.66 6.63 -0.26
CA ALA A 81 -12.53 5.73 -1.40
C ALA A 81 -12.81 4.27 -1.04
N ALA A 82 -12.41 3.82 0.15
CA ALA A 82 -12.70 2.47 0.65
C ALA A 82 -14.20 2.25 0.87
N GLU A 83 -14.88 3.19 1.53
CA GLU A 83 -16.33 3.15 1.74
C GLU A 83 -17.09 3.08 0.41
N ALA A 84 -16.67 3.86 -0.59
CA ALA A 84 -17.26 3.81 -1.92
C ALA A 84 -17.06 2.44 -2.61
N ALA A 85 -15.86 1.85 -2.48
CA ALA A 85 -15.56 0.54 -3.07
C ALA A 85 -16.38 -0.61 -2.44
N GLU A 86 -16.72 -0.52 -1.15
CA GLU A 86 -17.60 -1.49 -0.48
C GLU A 86 -19.07 -1.33 -0.89
N ALA A 87 -19.50 -0.12 -1.25
CA ALA A 87 -20.87 0.19 -1.61
C ALA A 87 -21.25 -0.22 -3.05
N GLU A 88 -20.28 -0.50 -3.92
CA GLU A 88 -20.55 -0.98 -5.27
C GLU A 88 -21.03 -2.45 -5.23
N PRO A 89 -22.28 -2.76 -5.63
CA PRO A 89 -22.72 -4.15 -5.72
C PRO A 89 -21.90 -4.85 -6.79
N GLY A 90 -21.24 -5.94 -6.40
CA GLY A 90 -20.35 -6.70 -7.27
C GLY A 90 -20.99 -6.93 -8.65
N ALA A 91 -20.26 -6.53 -9.70
CA ALA A 91 -20.55 -6.95 -11.07
C ALA A 91 -20.43 -8.48 -11.14
N GLY A 92 -21.53 -9.18 -10.86
CA GLY A 92 -21.55 -10.64 -10.76
C GLY A 92 -22.81 -11.27 -10.16
N ALA A 93 -23.89 -10.52 -9.93
CA ALA A 93 -25.22 -11.14 -9.86
C ALA A 93 -25.69 -11.40 -11.30
N ASP A 94 -25.26 -12.52 -11.85
CA ASP A 94 -25.77 -13.08 -13.10
C ASP A 94 -27.29 -13.32 -12.93
N PRO A 95 -28.17 -12.56 -13.60
CA PRO A 95 -29.59 -12.87 -13.58
C PRO A 95 -29.79 -13.96 -14.62
N ALA A 96 -29.87 -15.20 -14.14
CA ALA A 96 -30.49 -16.36 -14.79
C ALA A 96 -30.78 -16.24 -16.31
N SER A 97 -30.11 -17.04 -17.12
CA SER A 97 -30.62 -17.52 -18.41
C SER A 97 -30.08 -18.91 -18.72
#